data_AF-A0A4Q1EZ83-F1
#
_entry.id   AF-A0A4Q1EZ83-F1
#
_cell.length_a   1.000
_cell.length_b   1.000
_cell.length_c   1.000
_cell.angle_alpha   90.00
_cell.angle_beta   90.00
_cell.angle_gamma   90.00
#
_symmetry.space_group_name_H-M   'P 1'
#
loop_
_entity.id
_entity.type
_entity.pdbx_description
1 polymer ?
#
loop_
_entity_poly.entity_id
_entity_poly.type
_entity_poly.pdbx_seq_one_letter_code
_entity_poly.pdbx_strand_id
1 'polypeptide(L)'
;MIKTNILITGATGILGRHVLYELLRQYADGQKKGKLIVIIRSKSGQTGHERLVSIVRHRFRPAYLDKYNEDELLKHIVLIEAAIEELTNVHLEVLGNYNNFYVIHAAAETDLSNTAAAHEKVFTHNYLATKHILQWVTPRLYRFIFISTTFSKGRYNPVVSNQYISFDENHNPVVEEILQHRIPYEEFKIKMELELIQYCQQHEKNGRL
;
A
#
# COMPACT_ATOMS: atom_id res chain seq x y z
N MET A 1 -9.54 -24.69 -0.88
CA MET A 1 -8.78 -23.51 -1.33
C MET A 1 -8.92 -22.43 -0.27
N ILE A 2 -7.81 -21.95 0.30
CA ILE A 2 -7.82 -20.94 1.37
C ILE A 2 -8.35 -19.62 0.81
N LYS A 3 -9.26 -18.95 1.53
CA LYS A 3 -9.73 -17.60 1.15
C LYS A 3 -8.57 -16.61 1.29
N THR A 4 -8.20 -15.95 0.20
CA THR A 4 -7.23 -14.86 0.17
C THR A 4 -8.00 -13.55 0.23
N ASN A 5 -7.86 -12.81 1.32
CA ASN A 5 -8.42 -11.46 1.43
C ASN A 5 -7.29 -10.47 1.21
N ILE A 6 -7.39 -9.63 0.18
CA ILE A 6 -6.34 -8.67 -0.16
C ILE A 6 -6.84 -7.27 0.13
N LEU A 7 -6.15 -6.56 1.02
CA LEU A 7 -6.37 -5.13 1.23
C LEU A 7 -5.37 -4.36 0.36
N ILE A 8 -5.87 -3.48 -0.50
CA ILE A 8 -5.04 -2.61 -1.33
C ILE A 8 -5.32 -1.15 -1.02
N THR A 9 -4.25 -0.39 -0.80
CA THR A 9 -4.28 1.07 -0.74
C THR A 9 -3.71 1.65 -2.04
N GLY A 10 -4.06 2.90 -2.36
CA GLY A 10 -3.51 3.56 -3.54
C GLY A 10 -4.07 3.03 -4.87
N ALA A 11 -5.20 2.32 -4.87
CA ALA A 11 -5.82 1.73 -6.07
C ALA A 11 -6.23 2.77 -7.13
N THR A 12 -6.33 4.05 -6.75
CA THR A 12 -6.61 5.15 -7.69
C THR A 12 -5.37 5.67 -8.41
N GLY A 13 -4.17 5.43 -7.87
CA GLY A 13 -2.88 5.74 -8.50
C GLY A 13 -2.53 4.74 -9.60
N ILE A 14 -1.54 5.07 -10.43
CA ILE A 14 -1.21 4.28 -11.63
C ILE A 14 -0.84 2.83 -11.28
N LEU A 15 0.13 2.63 -10.38
CA LEU A 15 0.57 1.29 -9.98
C LEU A 15 -0.55 0.51 -9.28
N GLY A 16 -1.16 1.10 -8.24
CA GLY A 16 -2.21 0.44 -7.47
C GLY A 16 -3.41 0.03 -8.33
N ARG A 17 -3.74 0.82 -9.36
CA ARG A 17 -4.81 0.49 -10.31
C ARG A 17 -4.49 -0.74 -11.15
N HIS A 18 -3.26 -0.85 -11.66
CA HIS A 18 -2.85 -2.01 -12.45
C HIS A 18 -2.78 -3.27 -11.59
N VAL A 19 -2.28 -3.16 -10.35
CA VAL A 19 -2.34 -4.26 -9.38
C VAL A 19 -3.80 -4.68 -9.13
N LEU A 20 -4.71 -3.73 -8.96
CA LEU A 20 -6.14 -4.03 -8.80
C LEU A 20 -6.72 -4.75 -10.02
N TYR A 21 -6.35 -4.37 -11.26
CA TYR A 21 -6.83 -5.04 -12.47
C TYR A 21 -6.39 -6.51 -12.56
N GLU A 22 -5.13 -6.81 -12.27
CA GLU A 22 -4.62 -8.18 -12.24
C GLU A 22 -5.34 -9.02 -11.17
N LEU A 23 -5.53 -8.44 -9.99
CA LEU A 23 -6.26 -9.10 -8.91
C LEU A 23 -7.73 -9.32 -9.28
N LEU A 24 -8.42 -8.32 -9.81
CA LEU A 24 -9.80 -8.44 -10.26
C LEU A 24 -9.98 -9.58 -11.24
N ARG A 25 -9.09 -9.67 -12.24
CA ARG A 25 -9.07 -10.79 -13.19
C ARG A 25 -8.97 -12.12 -12.46
N GLN A 26 -8.02 -12.28 -11.53
CA GLN A 26 -7.81 -13.54 -10.81
C GLN A 26 -9.03 -13.95 -9.97
N TYR A 27 -9.76 -13.00 -9.37
CA TYR A 27 -10.97 -13.29 -8.60
C TYR A 27 -12.15 -13.62 -9.53
N ALA A 28 -12.29 -12.88 -10.64
CA ALA A 28 -13.35 -13.10 -11.62
C ALA A 28 -13.17 -14.40 -12.41
N ASP A 29 -11.92 -14.79 -12.72
CA ASP A 29 -11.56 -16.09 -13.31
C ASP A 29 -11.70 -17.25 -12.30
N GLY A 30 -12.01 -16.97 -11.02
CA GLY A 30 -12.10 -17.98 -9.96
C GLY A 30 -10.77 -18.57 -9.49
N GLN A 31 -9.64 -18.04 -9.96
CA GLN A 31 -8.29 -18.43 -9.54
C GLN A 31 -8.00 -18.07 -8.08
N LYS A 32 -8.68 -17.04 -7.57
CA LYS A 32 -8.66 -16.63 -6.15
C LYS A 32 -10.07 -16.59 -5.58
N LYS A 33 -10.18 -16.99 -4.31
CA LYS A 33 -11.42 -16.89 -3.51
C LYS A 33 -11.19 -15.93 -2.34
N GLY A 34 -12.21 -15.18 -1.94
CA GLY A 34 -12.13 -14.20 -0.85
C GLY A 34 -12.68 -12.84 -1.28
N LYS A 35 -12.14 -11.76 -0.72
CA LYS A 35 -12.50 -10.38 -1.10
C LYS A 35 -11.27 -9.52 -1.40
N LEU A 36 -11.47 -8.57 -2.31
CA LEU A 36 -10.57 -7.44 -2.56
C LEU A 36 -11.09 -6.25 -1.75
N ILE A 37 -10.41 -5.91 -0.67
CA ILE A 37 -10.73 -4.74 0.13
C ILE A 37 -9.94 -3.56 -0.41
N VAL A 38 -10.62 -2.46 -0.73
CA VAL A 38 -9.99 -1.28 -1.32
C VAL A 38 -10.32 -0.06 -0.47
N ILE A 39 -9.29 0.71 -0.10
CA ILE A 39 -9.47 1.98 0.63
C ILE A 39 -9.37 3.13 -0.38
N ILE A 40 -10.46 3.88 -0.55
CA ILE A 40 -10.51 5.04 -1.45
C ILE A 40 -11.20 6.19 -0.74
N ARG A 41 -10.44 7.29 -0.53
CA ARG A 41 -11.02 8.55 -0.05
C ARG A 41 -11.87 9.23 -1.09
N SER A 42 -12.85 10.01 -0.65
CA SER A 42 -13.51 11.00 -1.51
C SER A 42 -12.51 12.10 -1.90
N LYS A 43 -12.61 12.60 -3.13
CA LYS A 43 -11.71 13.67 -3.63
C LYS A 43 -12.38 14.42 -4.77
N SER A 44 -12.22 15.75 -4.80
CA SER A 44 -12.68 16.59 -5.91
C SER A 44 -14.17 16.43 -6.24
N GLY A 45 -15.01 16.34 -5.21
CA GLY A 45 -16.46 16.18 -5.36
C GLY A 45 -16.93 14.78 -5.74
N GLN A 46 -16.03 13.80 -5.88
CA GLN A 46 -16.38 12.41 -6.12
C GLN A 46 -16.26 11.58 -4.85
N THR A 47 -17.26 10.75 -4.59
CA THR A 47 -17.27 9.72 -3.55
C THR A 47 -16.23 8.64 -3.84
N GLY A 48 -15.81 7.92 -2.80
CA GLY A 48 -14.95 6.73 -2.96
C GLY A 48 -15.55 5.70 -3.90
N HIS A 49 -16.87 5.49 -3.84
CA HIS A 49 -17.60 4.59 -4.74
C HIS A 49 -17.57 5.04 -6.21
N GLU A 50 -17.86 6.31 -6.51
CA GLU A 50 -17.77 6.83 -7.88
C GLU A 50 -16.36 6.70 -8.44
N ARG A 51 -15.34 6.97 -7.61
CA ARG A 51 -13.94 6.77 -7.99
C ARG A 51 -13.62 5.30 -8.27
N LEU A 52 -14.15 4.37 -7.48
CA LEU A 52 -14.02 2.93 -7.74
C LEU A 52 -14.66 2.53 -9.07
N VAL A 53 -15.91 2.92 -9.29
CA VAL A 53 -16.64 2.65 -10.55
C VAL A 53 -15.88 3.21 -11.74
N SER A 54 -15.31 4.42 -11.62
CA SER A 54 -14.50 5.02 -12.68
C SER A 54 -13.26 4.20 -13.06
N ILE A 55 -12.66 3.47 -12.10
CA ILE A 55 -11.55 2.55 -12.36
C ILE A 55 -12.03 1.33 -13.14
N VAL A 56 -13.15 0.75 -12.71
CA VAL A 56 -13.71 -0.47 -13.32
C VAL A 56 -14.22 -0.20 -14.75
N ARG A 57 -14.79 0.98 -14.97
CA ARG A 57 -15.28 1.47 -16.28
C ARG A 57 -14.23 2.20 -17.11
N HIS A 58 -12.99 2.29 -16.64
CA HIS A 58 -11.99 3.13 -17.29
C HIS A 58 -11.78 2.69 -18.74
N ARG A 59 -11.83 3.63 -19.69
CA ARG A 59 -11.69 3.34 -21.14
C ARG A 59 -10.36 2.68 -21.54
N PHE A 60 -9.34 2.82 -20.70
CA PHE A 60 -8.02 2.20 -20.87
C PHE A 60 -7.76 1.09 -19.86
N ARG A 61 -8.80 0.46 -19.30
CA ARG A 61 -8.61 -0.76 -18.52
C ARG A 61 -8.05 -1.87 -19.42
N PRO A 62 -7.27 -2.83 -18.88
CA PRO A 62 -6.72 -3.91 -19.68
C PRO A 62 -7.80 -4.75 -20.37
N ALA A 63 -7.58 -5.10 -21.64
CA ALA A 63 -8.56 -5.80 -22.48
C ALA A 63 -9.00 -7.17 -21.92
N TYR A 64 -8.16 -7.81 -21.10
CA TYR A 64 -8.52 -9.08 -20.45
C TYR A 64 -9.70 -8.96 -19.47
N LEU A 65 -10.07 -7.74 -19.06
CA LEU A 65 -11.25 -7.46 -18.23
C LEU A 65 -12.52 -7.23 -19.04
N ASP A 66 -12.44 -7.09 -20.37
CA ASP A 66 -13.59 -6.72 -21.20
C ASP A 66 -14.64 -7.81 -21.34
N LYS A 67 -14.26 -9.06 -21.02
CA LYS A 67 -15.20 -10.18 -20.91
C LYS A 67 -16.08 -10.14 -19.66
N TYR A 68 -15.83 -9.21 -18.73
CA TYR A 68 -16.64 -9.04 -17.52
C TYR A 68 -17.43 -7.74 -17.58
N ASN A 69 -18.69 -7.83 -17.17
CA ASN A 69 -19.45 -6.63 -16.86
C ASN A 69 -19.02 -6.04 -15.50
N GLU A 70 -19.52 -4.86 -15.20
CA GLU A 70 -19.14 -4.13 -14.00
C GLU A 70 -19.58 -4.84 -12.70
N ASP A 71 -20.82 -5.32 -12.63
CA ASP A 71 -21.34 -5.98 -11.44
C ASP A 71 -20.56 -7.26 -11.11
N GLU A 72 -20.13 -7.97 -12.15
CA GLU A 72 -19.25 -9.14 -12.05
C GLU A 72 -17.90 -8.80 -11.41
N LEU A 73 -17.36 -7.61 -11.65
CA LEU A 73 -16.10 -7.17 -11.06
C LEU A 73 -16.32 -6.59 -9.66
N LEU A 74 -17.32 -5.71 -9.50
CA LEU A 74 -17.60 -5.01 -8.23
C LEU A 74 -18.01 -5.97 -7.11
N LYS A 75 -18.68 -7.10 -7.40
CA LYS A 75 -19.04 -8.11 -6.37
C LYS A 75 -17.82 -8.70 -5.64
N HIS A 76 -16.63 -8.63 -6.23
CA HIS A 76 -15.39 -9.09 -5.61
C HIS A 76 -14.76 -8.04 -4.70
N ILE A 77 -15.20 -6.78 -4.79
CA ILE A 77 -14.65 -5.66 -4.05
C ILE A 77 -15.48 -5.36 -2.80
N VAL A 78 -14.78 -5.01 -1.72
CA VAL A 78 -15.33 -4.36 -0.53
C VAL A 78 -14.67 -3.00 -0.45
N LEU A 79 -15.46 -1.93 -0.57
CA LEU A 79 -14.97 -0.56 -0.49
C LEU A 79 -14.97 -0.08 0.97
N ILE A 80 -13.86 0.52 1.39
CA ILE A 80 -13.78 1.36 2.58
C ILE A 80 -13.57 2.79 2.09
N GLU A 81 -14.59 3.63 2.26
CA GLU A 81 -14.58 5.01 1.82
C GLU A 81 -14.04 5.93 2.91
N ALA A 82 -12.72 6.16 2.91
CA ALA A 82 -12.02 7.03 3.85
C ALA A 82 -10.60 7.36 3.36
N ALA A 83 -10.00 8.43 3.89
CA ALA A 83 -8.54 8.56 3.89
C ALA A 83 -7.92 7.61 4.95
N ILE A 84 -6.68 7.18 4.75
CA ILE A 84 -6.02 6.20 5.65
C ILE A 84 -5.86 6.80 7.06
N GLU A 85 -5.46 8.06 7.12
CA GLU A 85 -5.35 8.89 8.31
C GLU A 85 -6.69 9.15 9.02
N GLU A 86 -7.82 8.98 8.32
CA GLU A 86 -9.17 9.15 8.87
C GLU A 86 -9.82 7.80 9.27
N LEU A 87 -9.11 6.69 9.11
CA LEU A 87 -9.64 5.37 9.48
C LEU A 87 -9.94 5.33 10.97
N THR A 88 -11.11 4.79 11.29
CA THR A 88 -11.58 4.59 12.67
C THR A 88 -12.08 3.15 12.79
N ASN A 89 -12.41 2.74 14.02
CA ASN A 89 -13.02 1.43 14.26
C ASN A 89 -14.23 1.18 13.34
N VAL A 90 -15.08 2.19 13.12
CA VAL A 90 -16.30 2.07 12.29
C VAL A 90 -15.93 1.70 10.84
N HIS A 91 -14.93 2.37 10.26
CA HIS A 91 -14.47 2.06 8.90
C HIS A 91 -13.92 0.63 8.78
N LEU A 92 -13.39 0.09 9.88
CA LEU A 92 -12.66 -1.17 9.93
C LEU A 92 -13.49 -2.34 10.49
N GLU A 93 -14.71 -2.09 10.99
CA GLU A 93 -15.65 -3.16 11.39
C GLU A 93 -15.85 -4.16 10.26
N VAL A 94 -15.90 -3.67 9.01
CA VAL A 94 -16.01 -4.52 7.82
C VAL A 94 -14.84 -5.51 7.71
N LEU A 95 -13.65 -5.15 8.18
CA LEU A 95 -12.47 -6.03 8.21
C LEU A 95 -12.61 -7.15 9.23
N GLY A 96 -13.45 -6.99 10.26
CA GLY A 96 -13.74 -8.03 11.26
C GLY A 96 -14.30 -9.32 10.66
N ASN A 97 -14.92 -9.22 9.48
CA ASN A 97 -15.48 -10.37 8.75
C ASN A 97 -14.43 -11.17 7.97
N TYR A 98 -13.18 -10.70 7.95
CA TYR A 98 -12.10 -11.27 7.14
C TYR A 98 -10.86 -11.51 8.00
N ASN A 99 -10.17 -12.61 7.74
CA ASN A 99 -8.90 -12.96 8.36
C ASN A 99 -7.84 -13.21 7.29
N ASN A 100 -6.58 -13.36 7.71
CA ASN A 100 -5.44 -13.65 6.84
C ASN A 100 -5.26 -12.62 5.72
N PHE A 101 -5.14 -11.35 6.11
CA PHE A 101 -4.97 -10.27 5.15
C PHE A 101 -3.61 -10.32 4.48
N TYR A 102 -3.64 -10.22 3.15
CA TYR A 102 -2.51 -9.79 2.35
C TYR A 102 -2.70 -8.30 2.10
N VAL A 103 -1.79 -7.47 2.59
CA VAL A 103 -1.87 -6.03 2.41
C VAL A 103 -0.89 -5.63 1.32
N ILE A 104 -1.36 -4.94 0.30
CA ILE A 104 -0.54 -4.28 -0.71
C ILE A 104 -0.70 -2.77 -0.50
N HIS A 105 0.29 -2.18 0.17
CA HIS A 105 0.27 -0.76 0.50
C HIS A 105 1.00 0.04 -0.58
N ALA A 106 0.23 0.53 -1.56
CA ALA A 106 0.74 1.34 -2.67
C ALA A 106 0.33 2.82 -2.58
N ALA A 107 -0.44 3.21 -1.56
CA ALA A 107 -0.76 4.61 -1.32
C ALA A 107 0.50 5.39 -0.94
N ALA A 108 0.74 6.49 -1.64
CA ALA A 108 1.73 7.49 -1.30
C ALA A 108 1.35 8.82 -1.95
N GLU A 109 1.58 9.91 -1.25
CA GLU A 109 1.79 11.23 -1.81
C GLU A 109 3.19 11.27 -2.46
N THR A 110 3.21 11.64 -3.74
CA THR A 110 4.44 11.69 -4.57
C THR A 110 4.80 13.14 -4.86
N ASP A 111 4.81 13.97 -3.82
CA ASP A 111 5.32 15.34 -3.91
C ASP A 111 6.84 15.30 -3.86
N LEU A 112 7.48 15.60 -4.99
CA LEU A 112 8.93 15.60 -5.14
C LEU A 112 9.56 16.98 -4.86
N SER A 113 8.81 17.89 -4.25
CA SER A 113 9.30 19.21 -3.87
C SER A 113 10.07 19.14 -2.56
N ASN A 114 11.12 19.96 -2.43
CA ASN A 114 11.81 20.16 -1.15
C ASN A 114 11.24 21.39 -0.42
N THR A 115 10.00 21.28 0.06
CA THR A 115 9.32 22.37 0.79
C THR A 115 8.74 21.86 2.11
N ALA A 116 8.51 22.76 3.06
CA ALA A 116 7.85 22.42 4.33
C ALA A 116 6.46 21.80 4.11
N ALA A 117 5.70 22.31 3.13
CA ALA A 117 4.39 21.76 2.77
C ALA A 117 4.48 20.34 2.20
N ALA A 118 5.49 20.07 1.36
CA ALA A 118 5.73 18.71 0.87
C ALA A 118 6.14 17.78 2.02
N HIS A 119 6.97 18.27 2.94
CA HIS A 119 7.37 17.51 4.11
C HIS A 119 6.18 17.11 4.99
N GLU A 120 5.30 18.06 5.35
CA GLU A 120 4.10 17.80 6.15
C GLU A 120 3.17 16.79 5.46
N LYS A 121 2.91 16.97 4.16
CA LYS A 121 2.08 16.06 3.37
C LYS A 121 2.65 14.65 3.34
N VAL A 122 3.93 14.50 3.02
CA VAL A 122 4.59 13.19 2.92
C VAL A 122 4.66 12.52 4.30
N PHE A 123 5.00 13.27 5.35
CA PHE A 123 5.01 12.76 6.72
C PHE A 123 3.64 12.20 7.11
N THR A 124 2.57 12.95 6.83
CA THR A 124 1.20 12.56 7.18
C THR A 124 0.70 11.41 6.33
N HIS A 125 0.69 11.57 5.01
CA HIS A 125 0.04 10.65 4.07
C HIS A 125 0.88 9.42 3.70
N ASN A 126 2.20 9.47 3.87
CA ASN A 126 3.06 8.32 3.62
C ASN A 126 3.43 7.65 4.94
N TYR A 127 4.08 8.38 5.83
CA TYR A 127 4.69 7.76 7.00
C TYR A 127 3.66 7.43 8.09
N LEU A 128 2.92 8.43 8.62
CA LEU A 128 1.92 8.18 9.65
C LEU A 128 0.78 7.27 9.16
N ALA A 129 0.29 7.50 7.94
CA ALA A 129 -0.70 6.65 7.29
C ALA A 129 -0.27 5.17 7.23
N THR A 130 0.99 4.91 6.86
CA THR A 130 1.51 3.53 6.80
C THR A 130 1.57 2.88 8.18
N LYS A 131 2.03 3.62 9.20
CA LYS A 131 2.04 3.12 10.58
C LYS A 131 0.63 2.80 11.07
N HIS A 132 -0.32 3.69 10.77
CA HIS A 132 -1.70 3.52 11.16
C HIS A 132 -2.31 2.25 10.54
N ILE A 133 -2.21 2.07 9.21
CA ILE A 133 -2.76 0.88 8.56
C ILE A 133 -2.06 -0.39 9.04
N LEU A 134 -0.74 -0.36 9.26
CA LEU A 134 0.02 -1.51 9.75
C LEU A 134 -0.49 -1.97 11.13
N GLN A 135 -0.65 -1.06 12.08
CA GLN A 135 -1.18 -1.36 13.40
C GLN A 135 -2.56 -2.02 13.34
N TRP A 136 -3.45 -1.51 12.47
CA TRP A 136 -4.79 -2.05 12.31
C TRP A 136 -4.84 -3.46 11.74
N VAL A 137 -4.01 -3.73 10.73
CA VAL A 137 -4.04 -5.02 10.05
C VAL A 137 -3.29 -6.09 10.81
N THR A 138 -2.29 -5.72 11.64
CA THR A 138 -1.39 -6.65 12.34
C THR A 138 -2.10 -7.82 13.04
N PRO A 139 -3.18 -7.63 13.81
CA PRO A 139 -3.86 -8.73 14.49
C PRO A 139 -4.37 -9.83 13.56
N ARG A 140 -4.60 -9.52 12.27
CA ARG A 140 -5.11 -10.44 11.25
C ARG A 140 -4.19 -10.51 10.02
N LEU A 141 -2.98 -9.97 10.12
CA LEU A 141 -2.04 -9.82 9.03
C LEU A 141 -1.36 -11.16 8.73
N TYR A 142 -1.54 -11.62 7.50
CA TYR A 142 -0.76 -12.72 6.95
C TYR A 142 0.52 -12.21 6.28
N ARG A 143 0.41 -11.16 5.44
CA ARG A 143 1.56 -10.57 4.75
C ARG A 143 1.33 -9.09 4.48
N PHE A 144 2.35 -8.26 4.76
CA PHE A 144 2.36 -6.85 4.40
C PHE A 144 3.37 -6.62 3.28
N ILE A 145 2.94 -6.01 2.19
CA ILE A 145 3.76 -5.66 1.02
C ILE A 145 3.76 -4.14 0.93
N PHE A 146 4.89 -3.55 1.29
CA PHE A 146 5.11 -2.12 1.21
C PHE A 146 5.73 -1.75 -0.14
N ILE A 147 5.07 -0.86 -0.90
CA ILE A 147 5.66 -0.33 -2.12
C ILE A 147 6.54 0.87 -1.77
N SER A 148 7.85 0.66 -1.81
CA SER A 148 8.83 1.73 -1.65
C SER A 148 9.22 2.36 -3.00
N THR A 149 10.40 2.96 -3.07
CA THR A 149 10.95 3.64 -4.24
C THR A 149 12.45 3.39 -4.32
N THR A 150 12.98 3.24 -5.54
CA THR A 150 14.43 3.12 -5.75
C THR A 150 15.19 4.38 -5.34
N PHE A 151 14.49 5.51 -5.21
CA PHE A 151 15.07 6.78 -4.75
C PHE A 151 15.24 6.88 -3.23
N SER A 152 14.75 5.90 -2.45
CA SER A 152 14.80 5.95 -0.97
C SER A 152 16.24 5.99 -0.45
N LYS A 153 17.20 5.51 -1.24
CA LYS A 153 18.64 5.58 -0.96
C LYS A 153 19.27 6.98 -1.12
N GLY A 154 18.50 7.98 -1.55
CA GLY A 154 19.01 9.34 -1.76
C GLY A 154 20.20 9.40 -2.73
N ARG A 155 21.18 10.24 -2.44
CA ARG A 155 22.44 10.29 -3.21
C ARG A 155 23.32 9.08 -2.88
N TYR A 156 23.33 8.08 -3.76
CA TYR A 156 24.21 6.92 -3.66
C TYR A 156 25.14 6.86 -4.88
N ASN A 157 26.46 6.79 -4.63
CA ASN A 157 27.49 6.87 -5.67
C ASN A 157 28.05 5.51 -6.18
N PRO A 158 27.72 4.35 -5.58
CA PRO A 158 27.91 3.03 -6.20
C PRO A 158 26.67 2.42 -6.90
N VAL A 159 26.84 1.24 -7.51
CA VAL A 159 25.73 0.39 -8.01
C VAL A 159 24.83 -0.03 -6.84
N VAL A 160 23.51 0.10 -6.98
CA VAL A 160 22.54 -0.36 -5.98
C VAL A 160 22.27 -1.85 -6.17
N SER A 161 22.71 -2.67 -5.21
CA SER A 161 22.37 -4.10 -5.12
C SER A 161 20.99 -4.32 -4.49
N ASN A 162 20.42 -5.53 -4.66
CA ASN A 162 19.17 -5.94 -4.01
C ASN A 162 19.23 -5.82 -2.49
N GLN A 163 20.39 -6.10 -1.90
CA GLN A 163 20.66 -5.82 -0.49
C GLN A 163 21.35 -4.47 -0.38
N TYR A 164 20.62 -3.43 0.03
CA TYR A 164 21.18 -2.08 0.22
C TYR A 164 21.00 -1.52 1.64
N ILE A 165 20.24 -2.22 2.49
CA ILE A 165 20.17 -1.95 3.94
C ILE A 165 21.19 -2.87 4.61
N SER A 166 22.13 -2.27 5.36
CA SER A 166 23.10 -2.99 6.19
C SER A 166 22.46 -3.38 7.52
N PHE A 167 22.98 -4.41 8.19
CA PHE A 167 22.49 -4.84 9.50
C PHE A 167 23.63 -4.93 10.51
N ASP A 168 23.36 -4.61 11.77
CA ASP A 168 24.29 -4.81 12.88
C ASP A 168 24.33 -6.29 13.31
N GLU A 169 25.17 -6.61 14.29
CA GLU A 169 25.29 -7.95 14.88
C GLU A 169 23.98 -8.47 15.49
N ASN A 170 23.09 -7.58 15.89
CA ASN A 170 21.76 -7.88 16.45
C ASN A 170 20.67 -7.93 15.36
N HIS A 171 21.07 -7.90 14.08
CA HIS A 171 20.20 -7.84 12.91
C HIS A 171 19.33 -6.58 12.81
N ASN A 172 19.62 -5.52 13.57
CA ASN A 172 18.93 -4.25 13.41
C ASN A 172 19.43 -3.56 12.14
N PRO A 173 18.57 -2.88 11.38
CA PRO A 173 19.00 -2.17 10.20
C PRO A 173 19.88 -0.97 10.60
N VAL A 174 21.04 -0.85 9.97
CA VAL A 174 22.00 0.24 10.15
C VAL A 174 21.78 1.24 9.04
N VAL A 175 21.48 2.48 9.42
CA VAL A 175 21.46 3.61 8.49
C VAL A 175 22.86 4.17 8.43
N GLU A 176 23.52 4.04 7.28
CA GLU A 176 24.76 4.78 7.04
C GLU A 176 24.45 6.28 7.17
N GLU A 177 25.25 7.01 7.94
CA GLU A 177 25.06 8.45 8.25
C GLU A 177 24.92 9.35 7.00
N ILE A 178 25.22 8.84 5.80
CA ILE A 178 25.22 9.59 4.55
C ILE A 178 24.07 9.15 3.64
N LEU A 179 22.84 9.16 4.15
CA LEU A 179 21.69 9.33 3.28
C LEU A 179 21.38 10.84 3.18
N GLN A 180 22.04 11.51 2.23
CA GLN A 180 21.63 12.85 1.83
C GLN A 180 20.34 12.77 1.02
N HIS A 181 19.20 12.66 1.72
CA HIS A 181 17.89 12.75 1.11
C HIS A 181 17.71 14.15 0.52
N ARG A 182 17.25 14.19 -0.73
CA ARG A 182 17.07 15.45 -1.45
C ARG A 182 15.73 16.08 -1.12
N ILE A 183 14.77 15.24 -0.78
CA ILE A 183 13.36 15.56 -0.65
C ILE A 183 12.71 14.69 0.44
N PRO A 184 11.64 15.17 1.09
CA PRO A 184 10.95 14.41 2.13
C PRO A 184 10.43 13.04 1.66
N TYR A 185 10.06 12.92 0.39
CA TYR A 185 9.59 11.65 -0.19
C TYR A 185 10.61 10.51 -0.04
N GLU A 186 11.90 10.79 -0.25
CA GLU A 186 12.97 9.79 -0.12
C GLU A 186 13.17 9.41 1.36
N GLU A 187 13.29 10.44 2.21
CA GLU A 187 13.50 10.32 3.64
C GLU A 187 12.44 9.43 4.30
N PHE A 188 11.16 9.74 4.07
CA PHE A 188 10.08 8.99 4.72
C PHE A 188 9.86 7.60 4.13
N LYS A 189 10.31 7.34 2.89
CA LYS A 189 10.28 6.00 2.31
C LYS A 189 11.31 5.10 2.97
N ILE A 190 12.57 5.52 3.05
CA ILE A 190 13.60 4.70 3.72
C ILE A 190 13.30 4.55 5.22
N LYS A 191 12.83 5.62 5.87
CA LYS A 191 12.46 5.57 7.29
C LYS A 191 11.40 4.50 7.54
N MET A 192 10.38 4.43 6.68
CA MET A 192 9.34 3.41 6.81
C MET A 192 9.84 2.00 6.49
N GLU A 193 10.75 1.82 5.53
CA GLU A 193 11.38 0.51 5.27
C GLU A 193 12.10 -0.01 6.52
N LEU A 194 12.92 0.84 7.15
CA LEU A 194 13.67 0.50 8.36
C LEU A 194 12.74 0.19 9.53
N GLU A 195 11.70 0.99 9.72
CA GLU A 195 10.72 0.74 10.78
C GLU A 195 9.89 -0.52 10.53
N LEU A 196 9.61 -0.89 9.27
CA LEU A 196 8.93 -2.15 8.97
C LEU A 196 9.78 -3.37 9.33
N ILE A 197 11.10 -3.31 9.09
CA ILE A 197 12.04 -4.36 9.50
C ILE A 197 12.02 -4.51 11.02
N GLN A 198 12.16 -3.40 11.75
CA GLN A 198 12.12 -3.38 13.21
C GLN A 198 10.77 -3.89 13.73
N TYR A 199 9.67 -3.47 13.09
CA TYR A 199 8.33 -3.92 13.43
C TYR A 199 8.19 -5.43 13.28
N CYS A 200 8.73 -5.99 12.18
CA CYS A 200 8.76 -7.42 11.96
C CYS A 200 9.51 -8.16 13.08
N GLN A 201 10.68 -7.66 13.49
CA GLN A 201 11.46 -8.26 14.57
C GLN A 201 10.70 -8.26 15.90
N GLN A 202 10.10 -7.11 16.27
CA GLN A 202 9.33 -6.95 17.51
C GLN A 202 8.10 -7.85 17.60
N HIS A 203 7.54 -8.26 16.45
CA HIS A 203 6.32 -9.08 16.38
C HIS A 203 6.59 -10.52 15.92
N GLU A 204 7.86 -10.95 15.95
CA GLU A 204 8.32 -12.28 15.50
C GLU A 204 7.83 -12.63 14.07
N LYS A 205 7.76 -11.62 13.20
CA LYS A 205 7.42 -11.76 11.78
C LYS A 205 8.71 -11.78 10.94
N ASN A 206 8.72 -12.56 9.88
CA ASN A 206 9.83 -12.57 8.92
C ASN A 206 9.74 -11.34 8.00
N GLY A 207 10.59 -10.33 8.23
CA GLY A 207 10.80 -9.21 7.32
C GLY A 207 11.78 -9.57 6.20
N ARG A 208 11.47 -9.22 4.95
CA ARG A 208 12.39 -9.33 3.81
C ARG A 208 12.21 -8.09 2.92
N LEU A 209 13.32 -7.55 2.44
CA LEU A 209 13.37 -6.49 1.43
C LEU A 209 13.41 -7.12 0.04
#